data_AF-A0A7X8H2C4-F1
#
_entry.id   AF-A0A7X8H2C4-F1
#
_cell.length_a   1.000
_cell.length_b   1.000
_cell.length_c   1.000
_cell.angle_alpha   90.00
_cell.angle_beta   90.00
_cell.angle_gamma   90.00
#
_symmetry.space_group_name_H-M   'P 1'
#
loop_
_entity.id
_entity.type
_entity.pdbx_description
1 polymer ?
#
loop_
_entity_poly.entity_id
_entity_poly.type
_entity_poly.pdbx_seq_one_letter_code
_entity_poly.pdbx_strand_id
1 'polypeptide(L)'
;MKICFVLLFFIFISLRGECQFPPAAGIEGTTAIYADSSVFADWATKCVVMRGYEDIAQPQNGFVSYGTDSLALGKADNEVVSLGDGGTAILSFAKPICNKEGFDFAVFENAFNDSFLELAWVEISSDSIHWFRFPSVSLTQTENQIGTFGSVDATKINNLAGKYKAMFGTP
;
A
#
# COMPACT_ATOMS: atom_id res chain seq x y z
N MET A 1 57.63 34.06 23.39
CA MET A 1 56.21 34.00 22.96
C MET A 1 55.91 32.59 22.47
N LYS A 2 54.98 31.86 23.09
CA LYS A 2 54.56 30.52 22.63
C LYS A 2 53.33 30.70 21.77
N ILE A 3 53.44 30.44 20.47
CA ILE A 3 52.31 30.45 19.54
C ILE A 3 51.64 29.09 19.64
N CYS A 4 50.39 29.07 20.13
CA CYS A 4 49.58 27.87 20.22
C CYS A 4 48.77 27.76 18.92
N PHE A 5 49.06 26.75 18.10
CA PHE A 5 48.28 26.45 16.90
C PHE A 5 47.04 25.66 17.30
N VAL A 6 45.86 26.27 17.19
CA VAL A 6 44.58 25.57 17.33
C VAL A 6 44.26 24.93 15.98
N LEU A 7 44.31 23.61 15.91
CA LEU A 7 43.92 22.85 14.72
C LEU A 7 42.38 22.75 14.72
N LEU A 8 41.71 23.45 13.80
CA LEU A 8 40.26 23.38 13.64
C LEU A 8 39.92 22.22 12.70
N PHE A 9 39.40 21.12 13.24
CA PHE A 9 39.01 19.93 12.49
C PHE A 9 37.56 20.08 12.01
N PHE A 10 37.36 20.43 10.73
CA PHE A 10 36.03 20.44 10.12
C PHE A 10 35.62 19.00 9.77
N ILE A 11 34.70 18.41 10.55
CA ILE A 11 34.05 17.14 10.21
C ILE A 11 32.98 17.46 9.17
N PHE A 12 33.24 17.13 7.89
CA PHE A 12 32.21 17.12 6.85
C PHE A 12 31.31 15.89 7.07
N ILE A 13 30.24 16.04 7.85
CA ILE A 13 29.17 15.05 7.91
C ILE A 13 28.42 15.14 6.58
N SER A 14 28.69 14.19 5.68
CA SER A 14 27.88 14.02 4.48
C SER A 14 26.53 13.42 4.91
N LEU A 15 25.51 14.26 5.07
CA LEU A 15 24.13 13.81 5.20
C LEU A 15 23.72 13.20 3.85
N ARG A 16 23.82 11.87 3.73
CA ARG A 16 23.15 11.17 2.64
C ARG A 16 21.66 11.12 2.99
N GLY A 17 20.88 11.98 2.35
CA GLY A 17 19.43 11.80 2.29
C GLY A 17 19.15 10.74 1.24
N GLU A 18 18.79 9.53 1.65
CA GLU A 18 18.22 8.55 0.74
C GLU A 18 16.79 9.01 0.40
N CYS A 19 16.59 9.53 -0.81
CA CYS A 19 15.26 9.86 -1.33
C CYS A 19 14.64 8.58 -1.93
N GLN A 20 14.41 7.59 -1.08
CA GLN A 20 13.82 6.32 -1.48
C GLN A 20 12.49 6.10 -0.78
N PHE A 21 11.51 5.56 -1.51
CA PHE A 21 10.24 5.19 -0.88
C PHE A 21 10.46 4.08 0.15
N PRO A 22 9.60 3.99 1.18
CA PRO A 22 9.79 3.02 2.25
C PRO A 22 10.00 1.59 1.73
N PRO A 23 10.99 0.84 2.25
CA PRO A 23 11.25 -0.53 1.82
C PRO A 23 10.15 -1.49 2.29
N ALA A 24 10.28 -2.75 1.87
CA ALA A 24 9.39 -3.84 2.22
C ALA A 24 9.20 -4.02 3.75
N ALA A 25 8.15 -4.73 4.13
CA ALA A 25 7.80 -4.96 5.53
C ALA A 25 8.91 -5.72 6.29
N GLY A 26 9.27 -5.23 7.47
CA GLY A 26 10.34 -5.79 8.31
C GLY A 26 11.74 -5.26 8.01
N ILE A 27 11.89 -4.34 7.04
CA ILE A 27 13.14 -3.64 6.75
C ILE A 27 13.15 -2.29 7.45
N GLU A 28 14.31 -1.87 7.98
CA GLU A 28 14.47 -0.56 8.60
C GLU A 28 14.02 0.57 7.66
N GLY A 29 13.23 1.50 8.18
CA GLY A 29 12.63 2.59 7.39
C GLY A 29 11.31 2.23 6.69
N THR A 30 10.81 1.00 6.82
CA THR A 30 9.48 0.64 6.31
C THR A 30 8.38 1.42 7.02
N THR A 31 7.29 1.70 6.30
CA THR A 31 6.05 2.24 6.86
C THR A 31 4.97 1.16 7.00
N ALA A 32 5.26 -0.09 6.66
CA ALA A 32 4.33 -1.21 6.77
C ALA A 32 3.81 -1.37 8.21
N ILE A 33 2.49 -1.48 8.38
CA ILE A 33 1.87 -1.66 9.70
C ILE A 33 1.28 -3.06 9.81
N TYR A 34 1.74 -3.85 10.79
CA TYR A 34 1.24 -5.21 11.01
C TYR A 34 -0.24 -5.21 11.45
N ALA A 35 -1.04 -6.15 10.94
CA ALA A 35 -2.50 -6.19 11.14
C ALA A 35 -2.94 -6.30 12.62
N ASP A 36 -2.11 -6.85 13.50
CA ASP A 36 -2.37 -6.92 14.95
C ASP A 36 -1.91 -5.67 15.71
N SER A 37 -1.37 -4.65 15.03
CA SER A 37 -0.94 -3.43 15.67
C SER A 37 -2.11 -2.75 16.39
N SER A 38 -1.86 -2.29 17.62
CA SER A 38 -2.86 -1.59 18.44
C SER A 38 -3.25 -0.21 17.89
N VAL A 39 -2.59 0.26 16.83
CA VAL A 39 -2.94 1.52 16.17
C VAL A 39 -4.26 1.43 15.40
N PHE A 40 -4.69 0.23 14.99
CA PHE A 40 -5.97 0.03 14.32
C PHE A 40 -7.11 0.01 15.33
N ALA A 41 -7.94 1.06 15.27
CA ALA A 41 -9.06 1.24 16.20
C ALA A 41 -10.40 0.70 15.68
N ASP A 42 -10.58 0.64 14.35
CA ASP A 42 -11.80 0.20 13.68
C ASP A 42 -11.45 -0.40 12.31
N TRP A 43 -12.41 -1.13 11.73
CA TRP A 43 -12.29 -1.80 10.44
C TRP A 43 -13.52 -1.51 9.56
N ALA A 44 -13.42 -1.79 8.26
CA ALA A 44 -14.54 -1.65 7.35
C ALA A 44 -15.72 -2.54 7.78
N THR A 45 -16.93 -1.99 7.64
CA THR A 45 -18.18 -2.63 8.09
C THR A 45 -19.10 -3.00 6.94
N LYS A 46 -18.86 -2.44 5.75
CA LYS A 46 -19.54 -2.78 4.50
C LYS A 46 -18.54 -2.72 3.37
N CYS A 47 -18.77 -3.56 2.36
CA CYS A 47 -17.99 -3.62 1.13
C CYS A 47 -18.96 -3.89 -0.01
N VAL A 48 -18.73 -3.26 -1.14
CA VAL A 48 -19.37 -3.57 -2.42
C VAL A 48 -18.27 -3.75 -3.45
N VAL A 49 -18.16 -4.97 -3.99
CA VAL A 49 -17.13 -5.30 -4.98
C VAL A 49 -17.71 -5.25 -6.40
N MET A 50 -17.01 -4.52 -7.26
CA MET A 50 -17.20 -4.53 -8.71
C MET A 50 -16.04 -5.32 -9.32
N ARG A 51 -16.32 -6.53 -9.82
CA ARG A 51 -15.29 -7.45 -10.32
C ARG A 51 -14.72 -6.96 -11.65
N GLY A 52 -13.40 -7.05 -11.75
CA GLY A 52 -12.60 -6.91 -12.95
C GLY A 52 -12.32 -8.25 -13.63
N TYR A 53 -11.59 -8.20 -14.73
CA TYR A 53 -11.27 -9.37 -15.53
C TYR A 53 -10.23 -10.26 -14.84
N GLU A 54 -10.23 -11.56 -15.15
CA GLU A 54 -9.12 -12.44 -14.75
C GLU A 54 -7.79 -12.00 -15.38
N ASP A 55 -7.85 -11.58 -16.64
CA ASP A 55 -6.75 -10.97 -17.38
C ASP A 55 -7.39 -9.97 -18.35
N ILE A 56 -7.13 -8.68 -18.18
CA ILE A 56 -7.73 -7.63 -19.03
C ILE A 56 -7.25 -7.71 -20.48
N ALA A 57 -6.11 -8.37 -20.74
CA ALA A 57 -5.65 -8.65 -22.10
C ALA A 57 -6.43 -9.83 -22.75
N GLN A 58 -7.16 -10.61 -21.96
CA GLN A 58 -7.93 -11.78 -22.38
C GLN A 58 -9.37 -11.75 -21.83
N PRO A 59 -10.19 -10.75 -22.20
CA PRO A 59 -11.51 -10.55 -21.60
C PRO A 59 -12.49 -11.72 -21.82
N GLN A 60 -12.24 -12.60 -22.80
CA GLN A 60 -13.01 -13.82 -23.01
C GLN A 60 -12.94 -14.82 -21.85
N ASN A 61 -11.92 -14.72 -20.98
CA ASN A 61 -11.80 -15.55 -19.79
C ASN A 61 -12.83 -15.15 -18.72
N GLY A 62 -13.41 -13.96 -18.82
CA GLY A 62 -14.44 -13.46 -17.92
C GLY A 62 -13.89 -12.73 -16.70
N PHE A 63 -14.75 -12.57 -15.70
CA PHE A 63 -14.45 -11.84 -14.47
C PHE A 63 -13.97 -12.81 -13.37
N VAL A 64 -13.11 -12.30 -12.49
CA VAL A 64 -12.72 -13.05 -11.28
C VAL A 64 -13.94 -13.35 -10.41
N SER A 65 -13.90 -14.48 -9.69
CA SER A 65 -15.02 -14.95 -8.86
C SER A 65 -14.62 -15.38 -7.44
N TYR A 66 -13.35 -15.26 -7.06
CA TYR A 66 -12.87 -15.71 -5.75
C TYR A 66 -13.34 -14.79 -4.61
N GLY A 67 -13.84 -15.40 -3.53
CA GLY A 67 -14.28 -14.72 -2.32
C GLY A 67 -15.57 -13.92 -2.47
N THR A 68 -16.10 -13.43 -1.35
CA THR A 68 -17.30 -12.57 -1.29
C THR A 68 -16.95 -11.23 -0.66
N ASP A 69 -17.79 -10.22 -0.88
CA ASP A 69 -17.59 -8.86 -0.35
C ASP A 69 -17.37 -8.85 1.17
N SER A 70 -17.96 -9.81 1.89
CA SER A 70 -17.79 -9.98 3.34
C SER A 70 -16.37 -10.33 3.78
N LEU A 71 -15.53 -10.89 2.90
CA LEU A 71 -14.13 -11.21 3.22
C LEU A 71 -13.23 -9.97 3.26
N ALA A 72 -13.70 -8.82 2.76
CA ALA A 72 -13.01 -7.53 2.91
C ALA A 72 -13.39 -6.79 4.21
N LEU A 73 -14.15 -7.42 5.11
CA LEU A 73 -14.68 -6.78 6.32
C LEU A 73 -13.94 -7.24 7.56
N GLY A 74 -13.95 -6.38 8.58
CA GLY A 74 -13.33 -6.70 9.85
C GLY A 74 -11.80 -6.69 9.76
N LYS A 75 -11.17 -7.34 10.74
CA LYS A 75 -9.72 -7.37 10.87
C LYS A 75 -9.08 -8.16 9.75
N ALA A 76 -8.06 -7.58 9.12
CA ALA A 76 -7.28 -8.26 8.10
C ALA A 76 -6.76 -9.62 8.61
N ASP A 77 -7.03 -10.64 7.83
CA ASP A 77 -6.60 -12.02 8.04
C ASP A 77 -6.06 -12.58 6.71
N ASN A 78 -6.13 -13.90 6.51
CA ASN A 78 -5.66 -14.54 5.28
C ASN A 78 -6.79 -14.81 4.27
N GLU A 79 -8.01 -14.33 4.54
CA GLU A 79 -9.13 -14.42 3.60
C GLU A 79 -9.14 -13.19 2.68
N VAL A 80 -9.58 -13.38 1.44
CA VAL A 80 -9.47 -12.34 0.42
C VAL A 80 -10.67 -12.35 -0.51
N VAL A 81 -10.97 -11.19 -1.08
CA VAL A 81 -11.89 -11.05 -2.20
C VAL A 81 -11.12 -10.54 -3.41
N SER A 82 -11.18 -11.27 -4.53
CA SER A 82 -10.41 -10.90 -5.71
C SER A 82 -11.06 -9.74 -6.45
N LEU A 83 -10.34 -8.65 -6.67
CA LEU A 83 -10.83 -7.55 -7.50
C LEU A 83 -10.68 -7.86 -8.99
N GLY A 84 -9.60 -8.52 -9.39
CA GLY A 84 -9.25 -8.73 -10.79
C GLY A 84 -8.78 -7.44 -11.47
N ASP A 85 -8.35 -7.56 -12.73
CA ASP A 85 -7.83 -6.42 -13.48
C ASP A 85 -8.94 -5.39 -13.73
N GLY A 86 -8.72 -4.18 -13.24
CA GLY A 86 -9.68 -3.07 -13.33
C GLY A 86 -10.87 -3.21 -12.36
N GLY A 87 -10.82 -4.14 -11.41
CA GLY A 87 -11.81 -4.26 -10.36
C GLY A 87 -11.76 -3.11 -9.35
N THR A 88 -12.80 -2.99 -8.53
CA THR A 88 -12.90 -1.96 -7.49
C THR A 88 -13.68 -2.50 -6.30
N ALA A 89 -13.31 -2.07 -5.09
CA ALA A 89 -14.11 -2.26 -3.89
C ALA A 89 -14.43 -0.91 -3.25
N ILE A 90 -15.70 -0.72 -2.89
CA ILE A 90 -16.14 0.44 -2.11
C ILE A 90 -16.37 -0.04 -0.67
N LEU A 91 -15.51 0.42 0.25
CA LEU A 91 -15.61 0.10 1.67
C LEU A 91 -16.24 1.25 2.44
N SER A 92 -17.06 0.91 3.44
CA SER A 92 -17.67 1.90 4.35
C SER A 92 -17.37 1.59 5.81
N PHE A 93 -17.12 2.65 6.57
CA PHE A 93 -16.74 2.59 7.97
C PHE A 93 -17.89 3.10 8.83
N ALA A 94 -18.08 2.50 10.00
CA ALA A 94 -19.11 2.94 10.95
C ALA A 94 -18.80 4.33 11.55
N LYS A 95 -17.51 4.70 11.58
CA LYS A 95 -17.03 6.02 12.00
C LYS A 95 -16.33 6.69 10.81
N PRO A 96 -16.45 8.01 10.65
CA PRO A 96 -15.68 8.74 9.64
C PRO A 96 -14.17 8.55 9.84
N ILE A 97 -13.44 8.40 8.73
CA ILE A 97 -11.98 8.53 8.71
C ILE A 97 -11.65 10.02 8.70
N CYS A 98 -10.73 10.44 9.56
CA CYS A 98 -10.36 11.84 9.73
C CYS A 98 -8.84 11.96 9.87
N ASN A 99 -8.27 12.97 9.22
CA ASN A 99 -6.86 13.33 9.33
C ASN A 99 -6.43 13.48 10.80
N LYS A 100 -5.42 12.71 11.17
CA LYS A 100 -4.74 12.77 12.48
C LYS A 100 -3.24 12.97 12.27
N GLU A 101 -2.51 13.15 13.37
CA GLU A 101 -1.06 13.06 13.32
C GLU A 101 -0.66 11.62 12.98
N GLY A 102 0.22 11.48 11.99
CA GLY A 102 0.64 10.17 11.47
C GLY A 102 -0.38 9.54 10.52
N PHE A 103 -0.24 8.24 10.30
CA PHE A 103 -1.14 7.46 9.45
C PHE A 103 -2.48 7.20 10.14
N ASP A 104 -3.59 7.36 9.42
CA ASP A 104 -4.96 7.25 9.92
C ASP A 104 -5.82 6.24 9.16
N PHE A 105 -5.25 5.60 8.14
CA PHE A 105 -5.86 4.60 7.29
C PHE A 105 -4.78 3.63 6.80
N ALA A 106 -5.16 2.38 6.49
CA ALA A 106 -4.27 1.45 5.78
C ALA A 106 -5.09 0.43 4.98
N VAL A 107 -4.52 -0.05 3.87
CA VAL A 107 -5.10 -1.12 3.04
C VAL A 107 -4.24 -2.37 3.12
N PHE A 108 -4.89 -3.52 3.30
CA PHE A 108 -4.27 -4.83 3.36
C PHE A 108 -4.61 -5.61 2.09
N GLU A 109 -3.60 -6.18 1.46
CA GLU A 109 -3.71 -7.03 0.28
C GLU A 109 -2.99 -8.36 0.54
N ASN A 110 -3.06 -9.27 -0.43
CA ASN A 110 -2.62 -10.67 -0.27
C ASN A 110 -1.29 -11.00 -0.96
N ALA A 111 -0.35 -10.08 -0.88
CA ALA A 111 0.98 -10.30 -1.42
C ALA A 111 1.69 -11.46 -0.68
N PHE A 112 2.06 -12.54 -1.38
CA PHE A 112 2.69 -13.72 -0.77
C PHE A 112 4.10 -13.46 -0.23
N ASN A 113 4.80 -12.46 -0.77
CA ASN A 113 6.15 -12.09 -0.38
C ASN A 113 6.41 -10.61 -0.67
N ASP A 114 7.61 -10.14 -0.34
CA ASP A 114 7.99 -8.73 -0.43
C ASP A 114 8.10 -8.17 -1.86
N SER A 115 7.90 -9.00 -2.88
CA SER A 115 7.99 -8.59 -4.29
C SER A 115 6.83 -9.03 -5.17
N PHE A 116 5.99 -9.97 -4.72
CA PHE A 116 4.72 -10.25 -5.38
C PHE A 116 3.70 -9.23 -4.86
N LEU A 117 3.57 -8.09 -5.54
CA LEU A 117 2.75 -6.95 -5.08
C LEU A 117 1.57 -6.75 -6.03
N GLU A 118 0.36 -6.70 -5.47
CA GLU A 118 -0.89 -6.47 -6.19
C GLU A 118 -1.35 -5.05 -5.87
N LEU A 119 -1.18 -4.13 -6.83
CA LEU A 119 -1.27 -2.70 -6.55
C LEU A 119 -2.63 -2.11 -6.91
N ALA A 120 -3.17 -1.26 -6.03
CA ALA A 120 -4.39 -0.51 -6.30
C ALA A 120 -4.28 0.97 -5.88
N TRP A 121 -5.05 1.82 -6.57
CA TRP A 121 -5.28 3.19 -6.10
C TRP A 121 -6.25 3.21 -4.93
N VAL A 122 -6.08 4.20 -4.06
CA VAL A 122 -7.00 4.47 -2.96
C VAL A 122 -7.65 5.83 -3.19
N GLU A 123 -8.97 5.86 -3.06
CA GLU A 123 -9.77 7.08 -3.13
C GLU A 123 -10.69 7.16 -1.90
N ILE A 124 -10.96 8.38 -1.43
CA ILE A 124 -11.85 8.64 -0.31
C ILE A 124 -13.03 9.52 -0.75
N SER A 125 -14.20 9.27 -0.16
CA SER A 125 -15.41 10.05 -0.39
C SER A 125 -16.17 10.23 0.90
N SER A 126 -16.81 11.39 1.07
CA SER A 126 -17.71 11.69 2.18
C SER A 126 -19.20 11.60 1.81
N ASP A 127 -19.52 11.57 0.51
CA ASP A 127 -20.90 11.60 -0.01
C ASP A 127 -21.21 10.48 -1.03
N SER A 128 -20.23 9.61 -1.31
CA SER A 128 -20.28 8.54 -2.32
C SER A 128 -20.47 9.02 -3.77
N ILE A 129 -20.38 10.33 -4.02
CA ILE A 129 -20.52 10.95 -5.35
C ILE A 129 -19.19 11.55 -5.78
N HIS A 130 -18.51 12.27 -4.89
CA HIS A 130 -17.21 12.89 -5.15
C HIS A 130 -16.09 12.06 -4.50
N TRP A 131 -15.11 11.69 -5.30
CA TRP A 131 -13.99 10.83 -4.89
C TRP A 131 -12.67 11.58 -5.05
N PHE A 132 -11.81 11.47 -4.04
CA PHE A 132 -10.50 12.11 -4.00
C PHE A 132 -9.42 11.04 -3.89
N ARG A 133 -8.56 10.96 -4.91
CA ARG A 133 -7.45 9.99 -4.95
C ARG A 133 -6.28 10.46 -4.10
N PHE A 134 -5.72 9.55 -3.30
CA PHE A 134 -4.46 9.81 -2.62
C PHE A 134 -3.31 9.90 -3.64
N PRO A 135 -2.40 10.88 -3.53
CA PRO A 135 -1.25 10.97 -4.42
C PRO A 135 -0.37 9.73 -4.30
N SER A 136 -0.20 9.02 -5.41
CA SER A 136 0.57 7.77 -5.48
C SER A 136 1.62 7.84 -6.59
N VAL A 137 2.77 7.19 -6.40
CA VAL A 137 3.85 7.15 -7.40
C VAL A 137 4.32 5.71 -7.59
N SER A 138 4.47 5.29 -8.84
CA SER A 138 5.23 4.10 -9.20
C SER A 138 6.39 4.49 -10.12
N LEU A 139 7.59 4.03 -9.80
CA LEU A 139 8.78 4.13 -10.64
C LEU A 139 9.06 2.83 -11.41
N THR A 140 8.06 1.95 -11.50
CA THR A 140 8.15 0.71 -12.28
C THR A 140 7.70 0.95 -13.71
N GLN A 141 8.14 0.06 -14.61
CA GLN A 141 7.62 0.04 -15.97
C GLN A 141 6.13 -0.28 -15.98
N THR A 142 5.40 0.29 -16.94
CA THR A 142 3.96 0.05 -17.18
C THR A 142 3.66 -0.40 -18.62
N GLU A 143 4.70 -0.59 -19.43
CA GLU A 143 4.57 -0.96 -20.84
C GLU A 143 4.27 -2.45 -21.02
N ASN A 144 4.80 -3.29 -20.12
CA ASN A 144 4.65 -4.74 -20.16
C ASN A 144 3.95 -5.22 -18.90
N GLN A 145 2.91 -6.04 -19.06
CA GLN A 145 2.25 -6.69 -17.94
C GLN A 145 3.24 -7.56 -17.18
N ILE A 146 3.24 -7.42 -15.86
CA ILE A 146 4.03 -8.26 -14.97
C ILE A 146 3.27 -9.59 -14.84
N GLY A 147 3.91 -10.70 -15.20
CA GLY A 147 3.27 -12.02 -15.15
C GLY A 147 2.90 -12.43 -13.72
N THR A 148 2.11 -13.51 -13.59
CA THR A 148 1.52 -14.00 -12.32
C THR A 148 2.51 -14.23 -11.17
N PHE A 149 3.81 -14.37 -11.42
CA PHE A 149 4.83 -14.48 -10.37
C PHE A 149 5.97 -13.48 -10.56
N GLY A 150 5.68 -12.40 -11.30
CA GLY A 150 6.62 -11.33 -11.51
C GLY A 150 6.88 -10.55 -10.22
N SER A 151 7.99 -9.82 -10.23
CA SER A 151 8.54 -9.17 -9.05
C SER A 151 8.49 -7.65 -9.22
N VAL A 152 7.94 -6.99 -8.21
CA VAL A 152 7.84 -5.53 -8.07
C VAL A 152 8.70 -5.11 -6.89
N ASP A 153 9.60 -4.16 -7.12
CA ASP A 153 10.44 -3.61 -6.06
C ASP A 153 9.64 -2.59 -5.23
N ALA A 154 9.32 -2.93 -3.99
CA ALA A 154 8.55 -2.08 -3.08
C ALA A 154 9.17 -0.68 -2.89
N THR A 155 10.50 -0.55 -3.01
CA THR A 155 11.19 0.74 -2.86
C THR A 155 10.93 1.70 -4.03
N LYS A 156 10.32 1.21 -5.12
CA LYS A 156 9.86 2.01 -6.27
C LYS A 156 8.39 2.40 -6.20
N ILE A 157 7.68 1.98 -5.15
CA ILE A 157 6.24 2.17 -4.99
C ILE A 157 5.97 3.11 -3.81
N ASN A 158 5.09 4.09 -4.02
CA ASN A 158 4.62 4.99 -2.98
C ASN A 158 3.10 5.10 -3.00
N ASN A 159 2.49 4.88 -1.83
CA ASN A 159 1.08 5.15 -1.58
C ASN A 159 0.10 4.48 -2.56
N LEU A 160 0.46 3.28 -3.02
CA LEU A 160 -0.44 2.34 -3.68
C LEU A 160 -0.74 1.23 -2.68
N ALA A 161 -2.01 0.85 -2.54
CA ALA A 161 -2.41 -0.30 -1.76
C ALA A 161 -1.69 -1.57 -2.27
N GLY A 162 -1.45 -2.53 -1.38
CA GLY A 162 -0.77 -3.79 -1.69
C GLY A 162 0.73 -3.70 -1.95
N LYS A 163 1.36 -2.59 -1.54
CA LYS A 163 2.82 -2.44 -1.53
C LYS A 163 3.51 -3.46 -0.61
N TYR A 164 2.83 -3.98 0.40
CA TYR A 164 3.40 -4.86 1.42
C TYR A 164 2.79 -6.26 1.38
N LYS A 165 3.59 -7.25 1.77
CA LYS A 165 3.15 -8.63 1.94
C LYS A 165 1.96 -8.76 2.89
N ALA A 166 1.22 -9.86 2.75
CA ALA A 166 0.08 -10.20 3.57
C ALA A 166 0.33 -9.95 5.07
N MET A 167 -0.74 -9.55 5.76
CA MET A 167 -0.74 -9.09 7.16
C MET A 167 -0.02 -7.77 7.45
N PHE A 168 0.52 -7.08 6.43
CA PHE A 168 1.03 -5.72 6.56
C PHE A 168 0.23 -4.75 5.71
N GLY A 169 -0.38 -3.76 6.36
CA GLY A 169 -1.13 -2.71 5.71
C GLY A 169 -0.20 -1.67 5.10
N THR A 170 -0.56 -1.16 3.93
CA THR A 170 0.03 0.06 3.37
C THR A 170 -0.72 1.26 3.95
N PRO A 171 -0.09 2.07 4.80
CA PRO A 171 -0.72 3.26 5.33
C PRO A 171 -0.67 4.46 4.38
#